data_AF-V4S6Y8-F1
#
_entry.id   AF-V4S6Y8-F1
#
_cell.length_a   1.000
_cell.length_b   1.000
_cell.length_c   1.000
_cell.angle_alpha   90.00
_cell.angle_beta   90.00
_cell.angle_gamma   90.00
#
_symmetry.space_group_name_H-M   'P 1'
#
loop_
_entity.id
_entity.type
_entity.pdbx_description
1 polymer ?
#
loop_
_entity_poly.entity_id
_entity_poly.type
_entity_poly.pdbx_seq_one_letter_code
_entity_poly.pdbx_strand_id
1 'polypeptide(L)'
;MKFGETFTEYLHGDQERFLDKCSHVEYKRLKKVLKSCRTLCDHMFFSELMKEASDIAGCFSSRARHLLHLHVASGMQRYVLRIRQCFKNDQTAMIEEGRVLIEYIIMNAIAIRKILKKYDKVHKSVNGKNFKSKMRAEHIELLQSPWLIELGAFYLNFNGLNCGASSEFSGHFSFDFNASRPVMTLALPSSIKLEYDLTCAVCLDLVFNPYALSCGHLFCKLCACSAASVMVFEGLKSASPDSKCPICREAGVYAKAVHMLELDLLVKRRFKEYWKERLIAERAEMVKQSKEYWDLQTISAVGY
;
A
#
# COMPACT_ATOMS: atom_id res chain seq x y z
N MET A 1 -29.12 -4.64 9.57
CA MET A 1 -28.80 -5.97 10.13
C MET A 1 -28.01 -6.89 9.17
N LYS A 2 -27.92 -6.61 7.86
CA LYS A 2 -27.41 -7.54 6.82
C LYS A 2 -25.89 -7.79 6.72
N PHE A 3 -25.02 -6.90 7.22
CA PHE A 3 -23.56 -7.06 7.01
C PHE A 3 -22.96 -8.32 7.65
N GLY A 4 -23.50 -8.79 8.78
CA GLY A 4 -22.97 -10.00 9.43
C GLY A 4 -23.19 -11.26 8.60
N GLU A 5 -24.30 -11.32 7.87
CA GLU A 5 -24.63 -12.39 6.92
C GLU A 5 -23.75 -12.25 5.68
N THR A 6 -23.67 -11.05 5.07
CA THR A 6 -22.78 -10.78 3.93
C THR A 6 -21.31 -11.11 4.20
N PHE A 7 -20.79 -10.78 5.40
CA PHE A 7 -19.42 -11.12 5.76
C PHE A 7 -19.23 -12.62 5.97
N THR A 8 -20.26 -13.32 6.44
CA THR A 8 -20.24 -14.79 6.57
C THR A 8 -20.27 -15.47 5.20
N GLU A 9 -21.13 -14.99 4.30
CA GLU A 9 -21.19 -15.45 2.91
C GLU A 9 -19.87 -15.23 2.18
N TYR A 10 -19.27 -14.04 2.36
CA TYR A 10 -17.91 -13.74 1.87
C TYR A 10 -16.86 -14.74 2.38
N LEU A 11 -16.88 -15.08 3.68
CA LEU A 11 -15.95 -16.05 4.26
C LEU A 11 -16.16 -17.49 3.77
N HIS A 12 -17.38 -17.83 3.32
CA HIS A 12 -17.71 -19.16 2.79
C HIS A 12 -17.66 -19.25 1.26
N GLY A 13 -17.30 -18.16 0.57
CA GLY A 13 -17.06 -18.18 -0.87
C GLY A 13 -15.76 -18.92 -1.23
N ASP A 14 -15.60 -19.29 -2.50
CA ASP A 14 -14.44 -20.01 -3.09
C ASP A 14 -13.13 -19.18 -3.13
N GLN A 15 -12.79 -18.52 -2.03
CA GLN A 15 -11.57 -17.71 -1.90
C GLN A 15 -10.40 -18.53 -1.35
N GLU A 16 -10.61 -19.77 -0.91
CA GLU A 16 -9.59 -20.64 -0.32
C GLU A 16 -8.39 -20.87 -1.24
N ARG A 17 -8.60 -20.98 -2.56
CA ARG A 17 -7.49 -21.12 -3.53
C ARG A 17 -6.54 -19.92 -3.48
N PHE A 18 -7.14 -18.75 -3.34
CA PHE A 18 -6.56 -17.46 -2.98
C PHE A 18 -5.87 -17.52 -1.63
N LEU A 19 -6.67 -17.35 -0.60
CA LEU A 19 -6.29 -16.85 0.72
C LEU A 19 -5.97 -17.97 1.71
N ASP A 20 -5.49 -19.13 1.24
CA ASP A 20 -5.09 -20.22 2.12
C ASP A 20 -4.14 -19.68 3.22
N LYS A 21 -4.49 -19.96 4.48
CA LYS A 21 -3.80 -19.52 5.70
C LYS A 21 -3.88 -18.01 6.05
N CYS A 22 -4.62 -17.18 5.31
CA CYS A 22 -4.87 -15.81 5.76
C CYS A 22 -5.92 -15.78 6.89
N SER A 23 -5.62 -15.03 7.95
CA SER A 23 -6.57 -14.75 9.01
C SER A 23 -7.66 -13.79 8.55
N HIS A 24 -8.82 -13.79 9.19
CA HIS A 24 -9.89 -12.83 8.96
C HIS A 24 -10.36 -12.27 10.29
N VAL A 25 -11.02 -11.10 10.26
CA VAL A 25 -11.65 -10.54 11.45
C VAL A 25 -12.68 -11.53 11.98
N GLU A 26 -12.58 -11.91 13.25
CA GLU A 26 -13.54 -12.81 13.88
C GLU A 26 -14.82 -12.05 14.29
N TYR A 27 -15.50 -11.48 13.29
CA TYR A 27 -16.58 -10.53 13.47
C TYR A 27 -17.70 -11.09 14.36
N LYS A 28 -18.04 -12.38 14.23
CA LYS A 28 -19.03 -13.05 15.09
C LYS A 28 -18.54 -13.19 16.53
N ARG A 29 -17.28 -13.60 16.77
CA ARG A 29 -16.68 -13.73 18.10
C ARG A 29 -16.63 -12.37 18.79
N LEU A 30 -16.04 -11.37 18.14
CA LEU A 30 -15.95 -10.00 18.66
C LEU A 30 -17.33 -9.41 18.96
N LYS A 31 -18.33 -9.66 18.10
CA LYS A 31 -19.71 -9.22 18.33
C LYS A 31 -20.34 -9.88 19.57
N LYS A 32 -19.99 -11.13 19.89
CA LYS A 32 -20.42 -11.85 21.10
C LYS A 32 -19.69 -11.32 22.34
N VAL A 33 -18.37 -11.13 22.28
CA VAL A 33 -17.58 -10.52 23.37
C VAL A 33 -18.16 -9.16 23.76
N LEU A 34 -18.51 -8.32 22.79
CA LEU A 34 -19.17 -7.04 23.01
C LEU A 34 -20.56 -7.12 23.66
N LYS A 35 -21.26 -8.26 23.58
CA LYS A 35 -22.57 -8.44 24.24
C LYS A 35 -22.41 -8.86 25.70
N SER A 36 -21.35 -9.60 26.03
CA SER A 36 -21.06 -10.08 27.38
C SER A 36 -20.12 -9.15 28.15
N CYS A 37 -19.50 -8.18 27.48
CA CYS A 37 -18.53 -7.27 28.06
C CYS A 37 -19.17 -6.27 29.05
N ARG A 38 -18.56 -6.15 30.24
CA ARG A 38 -18.78 -5.08 31.25
C ARG A 38 -17.67 -4.02 31.17
N THR A 39 -17.75 -2.95 31.97
CA THR A 39 -16.92 -1.71 31.96
C THR A 39 -15.37 -1.85 31.97
N LEU A 40 -14.79 -3.06 31.95
CA LEU A 40 -13.35 -3.34 32.04
C LEU A 40 -12.80 -4.25 30.91
N CYS A 41 -13.50 -4.42 29.78
CA CYS A 41 -12.99 -5.29 28.69
C CYS A 41 -12.05 -4.60 27.69
N ASP A 42 -11.76 -3.32 27.86
CA ASP A 42 -11.07 -2.47 26.88
C ASP A 42 -9.71 -3.05 26.46
N HIS A 43 -8.85 -3.37 27.43
CA HIS A 43 -7.49 -3.82 27.14
C HIS A 43 -7.47 -5.13 26.34
N MET A 44 -8.27 -6.12 26.75
CA MET A 44 -8.34 -7.43 26.09
C MET A 44 -8.97 -7.34 24.71
N PHE A 45 -10.04 -6.56 24.57
CA PHE A 45 -10.73 -6.41 23.30
C PHE A 45 -9.85 -5.71 22.25
N PHE A 46 -9.20 -4.61 22.63
CA PHE A 46 -8.35 -3.87 21.71
C PHE A 46 -7.07 -4.62 21.37
N SER A 47 -6.48 -5.37 22.30
CA SER A 47 -5.30 -6.19 22.00
C SER A 47 -5.61 -7.34 21.04
N GLU A 48 -6.74 -8.03 21.22
CA GLU A 48 -7.20 -9.07 20.28
C GLU A 48 -7.46 -8.48 18.89
N LEU A 49 -8.19 -7.36 18.81
CA LEU A 49 -8.49 -6.71 17.54
C LEU A 49 -7.23 -6.18 16.84
N MET A 50 -6.25 -5.69 17.60
CA MET A 50 -4.96 -5.23 17.08
C MET A 50 -4.14 -6.38 16.50
N LYS A 51 -4.17 -7.54 17.16
CA LYS A 51 -3.55 -8.76 16.66
C LYS A 51 -4.22 -9.23 15.36
N GLU A 52 -5.54 -9.37 15.36
CA GLU A 52 -6.29 -9.77 14.15
C GLU A 52 -6.01 -8.82 12.97
N ALA A 53 -5.98 -7.50 13.22
CA ALA A 53 -5.68 -6.52 12.18
C ALA A 53 -4.23 -6.60 11.68
N SER A 54 -3.26 -6.84 12.57
CA SER A 54 -1.85 -7.03 12.21
C SER A 54 -1.64 -8.29 11.36
N ASP A 55 -2.29 -9.40 11.73
CA ASP A 55 -2.21 -10.66 10.99
C ASP A 55 -2.79 -10.51 9.57
N ILE A 56 -3.91 -9.80 9.44
CA ILE A 56 -4.53 -9.47 8.15
C ILE A 56 -3.61 -8.57 7.31
N ALA A 57 -3.06 -7.50 7.91
CA ALA A 57 -2.14 -6.58 7.23
C ALA A 57 -0.88 -7.31 6.74
N GLY A 58 -0.34 -8.21 7.56
CA GLY A 58 0.80 -9.06 7.23
C GLY A 58 0.50 -10.01 6.07
N CYS A 59 -0.63 -10.74 6.12
CA CYS A 59 -1.03 -11.64 5.04
C CYS A 59 -1.21 -10.87 3.73
N PHE A 60 -1.99 -9.79 3.76
CA PHE A 60 -2.23 -8.95 2.59
C PHE A 60 -0.93 -8.43 1.97
N SER A 61 -0.04 -7.85 2.80
CA SER A 61 1.23 -7.29 2.32
C SER A 61 2.14 -8.36 1.71
N SER A 62 2.18 -9.55 2.30
CA SER A 62 2.98 -10.68 1.79
C SER A 62 2.47 -11.15 0.43
N ARG A 63 1.15 -11.35 0.31
CA ARG A 63 0.53 -11.88 -0.90
C ARG A 63 0.49 -10.86 -2.03
N ALA A 64 0.16 -9.60 -1.73
CA ALA A 64 0.24 -8.51 -2.71
C ALA A 64 1.67 -8.37 -3.24
N ARG A 65 2.69 -8.36 -2.37
CA ARG A 65 4.09 -8.32 -2.80
C ARG A 65 4.46 -9.49 -3.71
N HIS A 66 4.03 -10.70 -3.37
CA HIS A 66 4.30 -11.88 -4.19
C HIS A 66 3.68 -11.73 -5.59
N LEU A 67 2.39 -11.41 -5.66
CA LEU A 67 1.65 -11.21 -6.91
C LEU A 67 2.30 -10.14 -7.79
N LEU A 68 2.61 -8.98 -7.22
CA LEU A 68 3.17 -7.84 -7.96
C LEU A 68 4.58 -8.10 -8.45
N HIS A 69 5.40 -8.80 -7.66
CA HIS A 69 6.74 -9.20 -8.08
C HIS A 69 6.69 -10.15 -9.29
N LEU A 70 5.66 -10.99 -9.43
CA LEU A 70 5.47 -11.83 -10.63
C LEU A 70 5.16 -10.98 -11.87
N HIS A 71 4.40 -9.89 -11.72
CA HIS A 71 4.02 -9.02 -12.85
C HIS A 71 5.15 -8.10 -13.31
N VAL A 72 5.88 -7.48 -12.38
CA VAL A 72 6.99 -6.56 -12.70
C VAL A 72 8.26 -7.31 -13.13
N ALA A 73 8.40 -8.59 -12.79
CA ALA A 73 9.56 -9.39 -13.19
C ALA A 73 9.77 -9.38 -14.72
N SER A 74 10.95 -8.94 -15.14
CA SER A 74 11.37 -8.90 -16.55
C SER A 74 12.61 -9.77 -16.79
N GLY A 75 12.87 -10.11 -18.06
CA GLY A 75 14.06 -10.87 -18.45
C GLY A 75 14.15 -12.28 -17.84
N MET A 76 15.33 -12.64 -17.30
CA MET A 76 15.59 -13.96 -16.70
C MET A 76 14.73 -14.26 -15.47
N GLN A 77 14.35 -13.24 -14.68
CA GLN A 77 13.45 -13.44 -13.53
C GLN A 77 12.09 -13.96 -13.98
N ARG A 78 11.55 -13.40 -15.07
CA ARG A 78 10.29 -13.85 -15.68
C ARG A 78 10.40 -15.28 -16.22
N TYR A 79 11.55 -15.63 -16.80
CA TYR A 79 11.82 -16.98 -17.32
C TYR A 79 11.91 -18.03 -16.20
N VAL A 80 12.66 -17.74 -15.13
CA VAL A 80 12.78 -18.63 -13.95
C VAL A 80 11.44 -18.82 -13.25
N LEU A 81 10.63 -17.76 -13.13
CA LEU A 81 9.29 -17.83 -12.54
C LEU A 81 8.33 -18.66 -13.40
N ARG A 82 8.37 -18.51 -14.73
CA ARG A 82 7.59 -19.35 -15.67
C ARG A 82 8.00 -20.83 -15.66
N ILE A 83 9.27 -21.15 -15.44
CA ILE A 83 9.71 -22.54 -15.33
C ILE A 83 9.19 -23.20 -14.04
N ARG A 84 9.09 -22.42 -12.95
CA ARG A 84 8.52 -22.91 -11.68
C ARG A 84 6.99 -23.02 -11.70
N GLN A 85 6.31 -22.24 -12.53
CA GLN A 85 4.86 -22.21 -12.67
C GLN A 85 4.45 -22.78 -14.03
N CYS A 86 4.35 -24.10 -14.13
CA CYS A 86 3.99 -24.81 -15.36
C CYS A 86 2.65 -24.31 -15.96
N PHE A 87 2.74 -23.55 -17.06
CA PHE A 87 1.73 -23.23 -18.08
C PHE A 87 0.24 -23.51 -17.73
N LYS A 88 -0.42 -22.51 -17.12
CA LYS A 88 -1.84 -22.18 -17.33
C LYS A 88 -1.94 -20.67 -17.59
N ASN A 89 -3.10 -20.14 -18.01
CA ASN A 89 -3.28 -18.70 -18.30
C ASN A 89 -2.91 -17.82 -17.08
N ASP A 90 -1.63 -17.46 -16.92
CA ASP A 90 -1.09 -16.80 -15.73
C ASP A 90 -1.72 -15.42 -15.49
N GLN A 91 -2.07 -14.70 -16.55
CA GLN A 91 -2.58 -13.34 -16.44
C GLN A 91 -3.98 -13.27 -15.82
N THR A 92 -4.90 -14.15 -16.24
CA THR A 92 -6.25 -14.16 -15.67
C THR A 92 -6.23 -14.63 -14.22
N ALA A 93 -5.37 -15.59 -13.88
CA ALA A 93 -5.16 -16.03 -12.50
C ALA A 93 -4.56 -14.92 -11.61
N MET A 94 -3.61 -14.11 -12.11
CA MET A 94 -3.07 -12.96 -11.37
C MET A 94 -4.11 -11.86 -11.15
N ILE A 95 -4.91 -11.55 -12.18
CA ILE A 95 -6.02 -10.58 -12.08
C ILE A 95 -7.11 -11.09 -11.12
N GLU A 96 -7.34 -12.39 -11.08
CA GLU A 96 -8.23 -13.04 -10.13
C GLU A 96 -7.70 -12.90 -8.70
N GLU A 97 -6.44 -13.27 -8.48
CA GLU A 97 -5.79 -13.20 -7.18
C GLU A 97 -5.76 -11.76 -6.63
N GLY A 98 -5.39 -10.78 -7.46
CA GLY A 98 -5.42 -9.38 -7.09
C GLY A 98 -6.81 -8.92 -6.63
N ARG A 99 -7.87 -9.51 -7.19
CA ARG A 99 -9.25 -9.07 -6.96
C ARG A 99 -9.71 -9.59 -5.62
N VAL A 100 -9.44 -10.88 -5.38
CA VAL A 100 -9.65 -11.52 -4.09
C VAL A 100 -8.88 -10.79 -2.99
N LEU A 101 -7.66 -10.32 -3.24
CA LEU A 101 -6.88 -9.54 -2.28
C LEU A 101 -7.49 -8.15 -1.98
N ILE A 102 -7.97 -7.43 -2.99
CA ILE A 102 -8.66 -6.13 -2.80
C ILE A 102 -9.96 -6.34 -2.02
N GLU A 103 -10.76 -7.34 -2.39
CA GLU A 103 -12.00 -7.64 -1.69
C GLU A 103 -11.74 -8.03 -0.23
N TYR A 104 -10.71 -8.86 0.01
CA TYR A 104 -10.26 -9.25 1.34
C TYR A 104 -9.90 -8.06 2.22
N ILE A 105 -9.07 -7.14 1.74
CA ILE A 105 -8.67 -5.98 2.55
C ILE A 105 -9.86 -5.05 2.81
N ILE A 106 -10.74 -4.86 1.81
CA ILE A 106 -11.94 -4.03 1.94
C ILE A 106 -12.90 -4.63 2.98
N MET A 107 -13.21 -5.92 2.87
CA MET A 107 -14.17 -6.60 3.74
C MET A 107 -13.69 -6.62 5.19
N ASN A 108 -12.42 -6.96 5.42
CA ASN A 108 -11.82 -6.91 6.76
C ASN A 108 -11.80 -5.47 7.31
N ALA A 109 -11.45 -4.47 6.50
CA ALA A 109 -11.47 -3.08 6.96
C ALA A 109 -12.88 -2.58 7.30
N ILE A 110 -13.90 -2.97 6.54
CA ILE A 110 -15.30 -2.67 6.86
C ILE A 110 -15.72 -3.36 8.17
N ALA A 111 -15.33 -4.62 8.35
CA ALA A 111 -15.62 -5.39 9.57
C ALA A 111 -15.02 -4.71 10.81
N ILE A 112 -13.74 -4.35 10.79
CA ILE A 112 -13.07 -3.61 11.88
C ILE A 112 -13.80 -2.30 12.16
N ARG A 113 -14.09 -1.49 11.12
CA ARG A 113 -14.82 -0.21 11.30
C ARG A 113 -16.19 -0.41 11.95
N LYS A 114 -16.93 -1.45 11.57
CA LYS A 114 -18.25 -1.75 12.15
C LYS A 114 -18.13 -2.26 13.58
N ILE A 115 -17.12 -3.05 13.91
CA ILE A 115 -16.83 -3.51 15.27
C ILE A 115 -16.50 -2.33 16.18
N LEU A 116 -15.62 -1.42 15.76
CA LEU A 116 -15.26 -0.22 16.53
C LEU A 116 -16.47 0.69 16.77
N LYS A 117 -17.29 0.94 15.72
CA LYS A 117 -18.55 1.68 15.87
C LYS A 117 -19.52 1.01 16.83
N LYS A 118 -19.58 -0.33 16.83
CA LYS A 118 -20.42 -1.08 17.75
C LYS A 118 -19.90 -0.97 19.18
N TYR A 119 -18.59 -1.06 19.38
CA TYR A 119 -17.95 -0.88 20.69
C TYR A 119 -18.34 0.48 21.28
N ASP A 120 -18.13 1.58 20.53
CA ASP A 120 -18.47 2.95 20.99
C ASP A 120 -19.95 3.07 21.37
N LYS A 121 -20.84 2.43 20.58
CA LYS A 121 -22.27 2.41 20.85
C LYS A 121 -22.65 1.63 22.12
N VAL A 122 -22.00 0.50 22.38
CA VAL A 122 -22.27 -0.34 23.57
C VAL A 122 -21.74 0.33 24.84
N HIS A 123 -20.53 0.90 24.77
CA HIS A 123 -19.84 1.49 25.92
C HIS A 123 -20.13 2.98 26.13
N LYS A 124 -20.87 3.63 25.22
CA LYS A 124 -21.10 5.08 25.19
C LYS A 124 -19.79 5.86 25.33
N SER A 125 -18.74 5.39 24.66
CA SER A 125 -17.39 5.94 24.75
C SER A 125 -16.87 6.34 23.36
N VAL A 126 -15.67 6.91 23.33
CA VAL A 126 -14.94 7.26 22.10
C VAL A 126 -13.69 6.39 21.90
N ASN A 127 -13.54 5.33 22.70
CA ASN A 127 -12.31 4.51 22.71
C ASN A 127 -12.12 3.76 21.40
N GLY A 128 -13.19 3.35 20.71
CA GLY A 128 -13.12 2.75 19.38
C GLY A 128 -12.60 3.73 18.32
N LYS A 129 -12.99 5.00 18.40
CA LYS A 129 -12.42 6.07 17.54
C LYS A 129 -10.95 6.34 17.86
N ASN A 130 -10.59 6.39 19.14
CA ASN A 130 -9.19 6.56 19.58
C ASN A 130 -8.32 5.38 19.15
N PHE A 131 -8.84 4.15 19.25
CA PHE A 131 -8.17 2.96 18.77
C PHE A 131 -7.95 2.99 17.26
N LYS A 132 -8.91 3.50 16.47
CA LYS A 132 -8.70 3.71 15.04
C LYS A 132 -7.53 4.67 14.76
N SER A 133 -7.41 5.75 15.52
CA SER A 133 -6.26 6.66 15.42
C SER A 133 -4.95 5.96 15.84
N LYS A 134 -4.98 5.12 16.87
CA LYS A 134 -3.84 4.28 17.27
C LYS A 134 -3.41 3.31 16.17
N MET A 135 -4.35 2.65 15.49
CA MET A 135 -4.05 1.79 14.34
C MET A 135 -3.34 2.53 13.20
N ARG A 136 -3.63 3.83 13.01
CA ARG A 136 -2.93 4.67 12.02
C ARG A 136 -1.49 4.93 12.42
N ALA A 137 -1.28 5.31 13.68
CA ALA A 137 0.05 5.54 14.23
C ALA A 137 0.92 4.27 14.19
N GLU A 138 0.32 3.10 14.39
CA GLU A 138 1.05 1.82 14.29
C GLU A 138 1.10 1.23 12.87
N HIS A 139 0.57 1.95 11.87
CA HIS A 139 0.57 1.56 10.44
C HIS A 139 -0.16 0.25 10.13
N ILE A 140 -1.21 -0.06 10.91
CA ILE A 140 -2.05 -1.25 10.78
C ILE A 140 -3.38 -0.92 10.08
N GLU A 141 -3.67 0.35 9.77
CA GLU A 141 -4.90 0.70 9.03
C GLU A 141 -4.88 0.12 7.61
N LEU A 142 -5.64 -0.97 7.44
CA LEU A 142 -5.68 -1.80 6.24
C LEU A 142 -5.87 -1.05 4.91
N LEU A 143 -6.70 0.01 4.90
CA LEU A 143 -6.98 0.79 3.69
C LEU A 143 -5.92 1.86 3.37
N GLN A 144 -4.94 2.07 4.26
CA GLN A 144 -3.80 2.97 4.03
C GLN A 144 -2.53 2.19 3.67
N SER A 145 -2.65 0.88 3.42
CA SER A 145 -1.53 0.04 3.04
C SER A 145 -0.99 0.47 1.66
N PRO A 146 0.33 0.71 1.52
CA PRO A 146 0.94 0.99 0.21
C PRO A 146 0.64 -0.08 -0.83
N TRP A 147 0.55 -1.34 -0.40
CA TRP A 147 0.24 -2.47 -1.30
C TRP A 147 -1.14 -2.35 -1.96
N LEU A 148 -2.08 -1.61 -1.37
CA LEU A 148 -3.37 -1.33 -2.00
C LEU A 148 -3.25 -0.34 -3.16
N ILE A 149 -2.35 0.65 -3.06
CA ILE A 149 -2.01 1.58 -4.14
C ILE A 149 -1.32 0.82 -5.29
N GLU A 150 -0.37 -0.07 -4.96
CA GLU A 150 0.29 -0.91 -5.96
C GLU A 150 -0.70 -1.84 -6.68
N LEU A 151 -1.61 -2.50 -5.96
CA LEU A 151 -2.66 -3.32 -6.58
C LEU A 151 -3.55 -2.47 -7.49
N GLY A 152 -3.92 -1.25 -7.06
CA GLY A 152 -4.64 -0.31 -7.91
C GLY A 152 -3.88 0.04 -9.20
N ALA A 153 -2.59 0.33 -9.09
CA ALA A 153 -1.73 0.61 -10.24
C ALA A 153 -1.59 -0.61 -11.18
N PHE A 154 -1.44 -1.81 -10.62
CA PHE A 154 -1.45 -3.08 -11.35
C PHE A 154 -2.72 -3.23 -12.20
N TYR A 155 -3.91 -3.03 -11.63
CA TYR A 155 -5.17 -3.08 -12.39
C TYR A 155 -5.23 -2.07 -13.52
N LEU A 156 -4.84 -0.82 -13.25
CA LEU A 156 -4.83 0.25 -14.25
C LEU A 156 -3.82 -0.03 -15.38
N ASN A 157 -2.70 -0.68 -15.05
CA ASN A 157 -1.71 -1.15 -16.02
C ASN A 157 -2.24 -2.27 -16.91
N PHE A 158 -3.07 -3.18 -16.37
CA PHE A 158 -3.72 -4.26 -17.13
C PHE A 158 -4.86 -3.75 -18.02
N ASN A 159 -5.74 -2.91 -17.50
CA ASN A 159 -6.90 -2.41 -18.24
C ASN A 159 -6.50 -1.50 -19.42
N GLY A 160 -5.35 -0.82 -19.33
CA GLY A 160 -4.81 -0.03 -20.44
C GLY A 160 -4.32 -0.84 -21.66
N LEU A 161 -4.24 -2.18 -21.56
CA LEU A 161 -3.79 -3.05 -22.65
C LEU A 161 -4.95 -3.69 -23.44
N ASN A 162 -6.15 -3.78 -22.88
CA ASN A 162 -7.31 -4.46 -23.48
C ASN A 162 -8.45 -3.46 -23.74
N CYS A 163 -8.40 -2.76 -24.86
CA CYS A 163 -9.56 -2.06 -25.39
C CYS A 163 -10.55 -3.10 -25.93
N GLY A 164 -11.53 -3.49 -25.11
CA GLY A 164 -12.68 -4.30 -25.56
C GLY A 164 -12.83 -5.64 -24.87
N ALA A 165 -13.11 -5.66 -23.56
CA ALA A 165 -13.95 -6.68 -22.95
C ALA A 165 -14.39 -6.20 -21.58
N SER A 166 -15.69 -5.97 -21.43
CA SER A 166 -16.37 -5.76 -20.16
C SER A 166 -16.11 -6.93 -19.21
N SER A 167 -15.34 -6.69 -18.14
CA SER A 167 -15.49 -7.45 -16.91
C SER A 167 -15.96 -6.49 -15.83
N GLU A 168 -17.00 -6.87 -15.11
CA GLU A 168 -17.80 -6.04 -14.18
C GLU A 168 -17.01 -5.43 -13.01
N PHE A 169 -15.70 -5.66 -12.92
CA PHE A 169 -14.82 -5.13 -11.88
C PHE A 169 -13.98 -3.91 -12.29
N SER A 170 -14.11 -3.45 -13.55
CA SER A 170 -13.51 -2.19 -14.04
C SER A 170 -13.85 -0.95 -13.18
N GLY A 171 -14.84 -1.05 -12.29
CA GLY A 171 -15.37 0.07 -11.50
C GLY A 171 -14.71 0.36 -10.15
N HIS A 172 -13.73 -0.44 -9.68
CA HIS A 172 -13.15 -0.21 -8.35
C HIS A 172 -12.02 0.82 -8.34
N PHE A 173 -11.14 0.84 -9.34
CA PHE A 173 -10.06 1.82 -9.41
C PHE A 173 -10.20 2.71 -10.64
N SER A 174 -10.17 4.02 -10.44
CA SER A 174 -10.14 5.01 -11.51
C SER A 174 -8.96 5.95 -11.32
N PHE A 175 -8.43 6.47 -12.42
CA PHE A 175 -7.39 7.47 -12.42
C PHE A 175 -7.94 8.72 -13.11
N ASP A 176 -7.95 9.86 -12.42
CA ASP A 176 -8.37 11.12 -13.04
C ASP A 176 -7.16 11.79 -13.71
N PHE A 177 -7.29 12.05 -15.01
CA PHE A 177 -6.28 12.68 -15.86
C PHE A 177 -6.42 14.20 -15.93
N ASN A 178 -7.58 14.75 -15.56
CA ASN A 178 -7.97 16.15 -15.84
C ASN A 178 -7.96 17.07 -14.62
N ALA A 179 -7.71 16.55 -13.42
CA ALA A 179 -7.58 17.39 -12.25
C ALA A 179 -6.17 18.02 -12.20
N SER A 180 -6.08 19.21 -11.62
CA SER A 180 -4.83 19.88 -11.23
C SER A 180 -3.93 19.05 -10.28
N ARG A 181 -4.36 17.82 -9.91
CA ARG A 181 -3.66 16.84 -9.08
C ARG A 181 -3.91 15.42 -9.63
N PRO A 182 -2.86 14.59 -9.80
CA PRO A 182 -3.01 13.19 -10.19
C PRO A 182 -3.55 12.37 -9.01
N VAL A 183 -4.82 11.92 -9.12
CA VAL A 183 -5.49 11.16 -8.05
C VAL A 183 -5.89 9.77 -8.54
N MET A 184 -5.50 8.74 -7.77
CA MET A 184 -6.03 7.39 -7.92
C MET A 184 -7.20 7.20 -6.94
N THR A 185 -8.36 6.81 -7.44
CA THR A 185 -9.57 6.62 -6.63
C THR A 185 -9.94 5.16 -6.54
N LEU A 186 -10.18 4.67 -5.33
CA LEU A 186 -10.79 3.38 -5.03
C LEU A 186 -12.27 3.57 -4.64
N ALA A 187 -13.20 3.04 -5.43
CA ALA A 187 -14.62 2.95 -5.09
C ALA A 187 -14.87 1.75 -4.17
N LEU A 188 -15.41 2.00 -2.97
CA LEU A 188 -15.84 0.93 -2.06
C LEU A 188 -17.32 0.59 -2.26
N PRO A 189 -17.77 -0.64 -1.92
CA PRO A 189 -19.16 -1.10 -2.01
C PRO A 189 -20.22 -0.29 -1.23
N SER A 190 -19.81 0.76 -0.51
CA SER A 190 -20.69 1.59 0.34
C SER A 190 -20.81 3.03 -0.17
N SER A 191 -20.52 3.25 -1.46
CA SER A 191 -20.46 4.58 -2.11
C SER A 191 -19.41 5.52 -1.52
N ILE A 192 -18.50 5.00 -0.68
CA ILE A 192 -17.34 5.72 -0.17
C ILE A 192 -16.24 5.61 -1.22
N LYS A 193 -15.67 6.75 -1.62
CA LYS A 193 -14.49 6.81 -2.46
C LYS A 193 -13.27 7.07 -1.58
N LEU A 194 -12.20 6.34 -1.84
CA LEU A 194 -10.90 6.57 -1.21
C LEU A 194 -9.96 7.12 -2.27
N GLU A 195 -9.44 8.31 -2.04
CA GLU A 195 -8.57 9.02 -2.97
C GLU A 195 -7.13 8.97 -2.48
N TYR A 196 -6.23 8.64 -3.37
CA TYR A 196 -4.79 8.65 -3.16
C TYR A 196 -4.18 9.74 -4.03
N ASP A 197 -3.66 10.79 -3.39
CA ASP A 197 -2.91 11.85 -4.06
C ASP A 197 -1.52 11.31 -4.44
N LEU A 198 -1.21 11.37 -5.74
CA LEU A 198 0.06 10.91 -6.30
C LEU A 198 1.04 12.07 -6.52
N THR A 199 0.80 13.21 -5.87
CA THR A 199 1.70 14.35 -5.84
C THR A 199 2.74 14.16 -4.73
N CYS A 200 4.01 14.34 -5.06
CA CYS A 200 5.07 14.33 -4.07
C CYS A 200 5.01 15.63 -3.25
N ALA A 201 4.86 15.55 -1.93
CA ALA A 201 4.77 16.75 -1.08
C ALA A 201 6.07 17.57 -0.97
N VAL A 202 7.19 17.07 -1.52
CA VAL A 202 8.49 17.77 -1.50
C VAL A 202 8.69 18.58 -2.79
N CYS A 203 8.57 17.95 -3.96
CA CYS A 203 8.73 18.64 -5.24
C CYS A 203 7.43 19.19 -5.82
N LEU A 204 6.28 18.86 -5.23
CA LEU A 204 4.93 19.27 -5.66
C LEU A 204 4.54 18.81 -7.07
N ASP A 205 5.33 17.90 -7.67
CA ASP A 205 5.07 17.26 -8.95
C ASP A 205 4.49 15.85 -8.78
N LEU A 206 4.01 15.26 -9.89
CA LEU A 206 3.67 13.84 -9.97
C LEU A 206 4.86 12.98 -9.52
N VAL A 207 4.60 12.01 -8.64
CA VAL A 207 5.65 11.12 -8.12
C VAL A 207 6.42 10.42 -9.24
N PHE A 208 7.75 10.40 -9.08
CA PHE A 208 8.68 9.75 -10.00
C PHE A 208 9.56 8.78 -9.20
N ASN A 209 9.70 7.54 -9.67
CA ASN A 209 10.31 6.46 -8.90
C ASN A 209 9.75 6.42 -7.45
N PRO A 210 8.42 6.24 -7.29
CA PRO A 210 7.73 6.43 -6.02
C PRO A 210 8.17 5.46 -4.91
N TYR A 211 8.31 5.99 -3.70
CA TYR A 211 8.50 5.24 -2.46
C TYR A 211 7.42 5.62 -1.45
N ALA A 212 6.76 4.62 -0.90
CA ALA A 212 5.88 4.79 0.25
C ALA A 212 6.69 4.54 1.53
N LEU A 213 6.76 5.53 2.41
CA LEU A 213 7.36 5.36 3.74
C LEU A 213 6.49 4.43 4.60
N SER A 214 7.01 3.93 5.72
CA SER A 214 6.22 3.03 6.58
C SER A 214 4.94 3.69 7.11
N CYS A 215 4.94 5.01 7.26
CA CYS A 215 3.77 5.80 7.64
C CYS A 215 2.72 5.99 6.51
N GLY A 216 2.95 5.40 5.33
CA GLY A 216 2.04 5.42 4.18
C GLY A 216 2.19 6.62 3.25
N HIS A 217 2.98 7.63 3.63
CA HIS A 217 3.21 8.81 2.79
C HIS A 217 4.12 8.50 1.59
N LEU A 218 3.76 9.06 0.44
CA LEU A 218 4.37 8.79 -0.85
C LEU A 218 5.29 9.94 -1.30
N PHE A 219 6.49 9.60 -1.77
CA PHE A 219 7.49 10.56 -2.26
C PHE A 219 8.24 10.01 -3.46
N CYS A 220 8.85 10.89 -4.26
CA CYS A 220 9.88 10.48 -5.23
C CYS A 220 11.11 9.92 -4.50
N LYS A 221 11.84 8.97 -5.12
CA LYS A 221 13.09 8.43 -4.54
C LYS A 221 14.06 9.54 -4.12
N LEU A 222 14.35 10.47 -5.03
CA LEU A 222 15.27 11.59 -4.78
C LEU A 222 14.79 12.47 -3.62
N CYS A 223 13.50 12.80 -3.59
CA CYS A 223 12.89 13.61 -2.54
C CYS A 223 12.95 12.92 -1.17
N ALA A 224 12.68 11.62 -1.11
CA ALA A 224 12.77 10.83 0.11
C ALA A 224 14.21 10.76 0.62
N CYS A 225 15.19 10.53 -0.28
CA CYS A 225 16.62 10.50 0.06
C CYS A 225 17.09 11.86 0.61
N SER A 226 16.72 12.95 -0.08
CA SER A 226 17.05 14.30 0.35
C SER A 226 16.45 14.63 1.72
N ALA A 227 15.17 14.31 1.94
CA ALA A 227 14.49 14.53 3.22
C ALA A 227 15.08 13.70 4.37
N ALA A 228 15.63 12.53 4.07
CA ALA A 228 16.32 11.69 5.04
C ALA A 228 17.81 12.02 5.21
N SER A 229 18.33 13.01 4.45
CA SER A 229 19.74 13.38 4.40
C SER A 229 20.66 12.20 4.04
N VAL A 230 20.23 11.35 3.11
CA VAL A 230 21.00 10.22 2.60
C VAL A 230 21.25 10.35 1.11
N MET A 231 22.37 9.78 0.65
CA MET A 231 22.68 9.77 -0.78
C MET A 231 21.77 8.79 -1.52
N VAL A 232 21.43 9.12 -2.76
CA VAL A 232 20.50 8.32 -3.58
C VAL A 232 21.03 6.90 -3.86
N PHE A 233 22.35 6.75 -3.93
CA PHE A 233 23.03 5.47 -4.17
C PHE A 233 23.13 4.60 -2.90
N GLU A 234 23.22 5.21 -1.71
CA GLU A 234 23.13 4.49 -0.43
C GLU A 234 21.72 3.96 -0.19
N GLY A 235 20.72 4.75 -0.59
CA GLY A 235 19.31 4.42 -0.52
C GLY A 235 18.68 4.67 0.85
N LEU A 236 17.36 4.57 0.91
CA LEU A 236 16.56 4.97 2.09
C LEU A 236 16.80 4.10 3.34
N LYS A 237 17.37 2.90 3.17
CA LYS A 237 17.68 2.01 4.29
C LYS A 237 18.82 2.53 5.16
N SER A 238 19.66 3.41 4.62
CA SER A 238 20.77 4.05 5.33
C SER A 238 20.34 5.29 6.12
N ALA A 239 19.06 5.66 6.08
CA ALA A 239 18.54 6.80 6.80
C ALA A 239 18.65 6.61 8.31
N SER A 240 19.00 7.70 9.01
CA SER A 240 18.97 7.72 10.47
C SER A 240 17.57 7.36 10.99
N PRO A 241 17.45 6.60 12.10
CA PRO A 241 16.18 6.40 12.79
C PRO A 241 15.51 7.72 13.21
N ASP A 242 16.29 8.79 13.38
CA ASP A 242 15.76 10.12 13.75
C ASP A 242 15.20 10.92 12.57
N SER A 243 15.43 10.47 11.33
CA SER A 243 14.91 11.13 10.13
C SER A 243 13.39 11.06 10.09
N LYS A 244 12.76 12.22 9.90
CA LYS A 244 11.30 12.40 10.03
C LYS A 244 10.62 12.52 8.68
N CYS A 245 9.41 11.97 8.58
CA CYS A 245 8.54 12.18 7.43
C CYS A 245 8.25 13.69 7.22
N PRO A 246 8.37 14.23 5.99
CA PRO A 246 8.01 15.62 5.71
C PRO A 246 6.54 15.98 5.97
N ILE A 247 5.64 14.98 5.91
CA ILE A 247 4.20 15.20 6.06
C ILE A 247 3.75 14.99 7.52
N CYS A 248 3.98 13.80 8.10
CA CYS A 248 3.50 13.50 9.45
C CYS A 248 4.54 13.73 10.57
N ARG A 249 5.79 14.04 10.23
CA ARG A 249 6.92 14.26 11.17
C ARG A 249 7.28 13.06 12.05
N GLU A 250 6.77 11.87 11.71
CA GLU A 250 7.11 10.63 12.38
C GLU A 250 8.53 10.18 12.02
N ALA A 251 9.30 9.78 13.04
CA ALA A 251 10.68 9.33 12.91
C ALA A 251 10.74 7.83 12.56
N GLY A 252 11.86 7.38 11.99
CA GLY A 252 12.11 5.95 11.73
C GLY A 252 11.35 5.37 10.55
N VAL A 253 10.67 6.20 9.75
CA VAL A 253 9.75 5.75 8.70
C VAL A 253 10.42 5.29 7.40
N TYR A 254 11.72 5.56 7.25
CA TYR A 254 12.49 5.31 6.02
C TYR A 254 13.03 3.88 5.92
N ALA A 255 13.34 3.23 7.04
CA ALA A 255 13.99 1.92 7.07
C ALA A 255 13.17 0.81 6.38
N LYS A 256 11.83 0.92 6.44
CA LYS A 256 10.88 -0.03 5.86
C LYS A 256 10.12 0.54 4.66
N ALA A 257 10.67 1.56 3.99
CA ALA A 257 10.04 2.15 2.81
C ALA A 257 9.86 1.10 1.69
N VAL A 258 8.71 1.15 1.04
CA VAL A 258 8.32 0.25 -0.05
C VAL A 258 8.51 0.98 -1.38
N HIS A 259 9.27 0.38 -2.28
CA HIS A 259 9.40 0.84 -3.66
C HIS A 259 8.15 0.47 -4.46
N MET A 260 7.49 1.46 -5.03
CA MET A 260 6.16 1.36 -5.65
C MET A 260 6.30 1.10 -7.16
N LEU A 261 6.60 -0.14 -7.53
CA LEU A 261 6.98 -0.53 -8.89
C LEU A 261 5.84 -0.44 -9.92
N GLU A 262 4.64 -0.89 -9.56
CA GLU A 262 3.49 -0.80 -10.44
C GLU A 262 3.07 0.64 -10.66
N LEU A 263 3.17 1.46 -9.60
CA LEU A 263 2.87 2.87 -9.70
C LEU A 263 3.88 3.58 -10.61
N ASP A 264 5.18 3.29 -10.48
CA ASP A 264 6.20 3.81 -11.41
C ASP A 264 5.90 3.40 -12.85
N LEU A 265 5.53 2.14 -13.07
CA LEU A 265 5.16 1.62 -14.38
C LEU A 265 3.92 2.32 -14.94
N LEU A 266 2.92 2.59 -14.09
CA LEU A 266 1.71 3.33 -14.47
C LEU A 266 2.05 4.75 -14.89
N VAL A 267 2.84 5.47 -14.09
CA VAL A 267 3.30 6.83 -14.40
C VAL A 267 4.08 6.84 -15.71
N LYS A 268 5.03 5.91 -15.90
CA LYS A 268 5.81 5.77 -17.13
C LYS A 268 4.95 5.52 -18.36
N ARG A 269 3.90 4.69 -18.25
CA ARG A 269 2.99 4.38 -19.37
C ARG A 269 2.09 5.55 -19.73
N ARG A 270 1.57 6.26 -18.72
CA ARG A 270 0.59 7.35 -18.89
C ARG A 270 1.23 8.69 -19.22
N PHE A 271 2.41 9.00 -18.66
CA PHE A 271 3.11 10.28 -18.78
C PHE A 271 4.51 10.10 -19.36
N LYS A 272 4.59 9.57 -20.60
CA LYS A 272 5.86 9.15 -21.22
C LYS A 272 6.90 10.27 -21.33
N GLU A 273 6.52 11.44 -21.82
CA GLU A 273 7.46 12.55 -22.05
C GLU A 273 7.94 13.15 -20.72
N TYR A 274 7.01 13.46 -19.81
CA TYR A 274 7.35 13.85 -18.43
C TYR A 274 8.30 12.86 -17.76
N TRP A 275 8.02 11.56 -17.85
CA TRP A 275 8.86 10.53 -17.22
C TRP A 275 10.26 10.47 -17.84
N LYS A 276 10.39 10.61 -19.17
CA LYS A 276 11.70 10.65 -19.85
C LYS A 276 12.50 11.88 -19.46
N GLU A 277 11.89 13.06 -19.48
CA GLU A 277 12.52 14.32 -19.10
C GLU A 277 13.00 14.27 -17.64
N ARG A 278 12.13 13.81 -16.73
CA ARG A 278 12.46 13.65 -15.31
C ARG A 278 13.57 12.63 -15.08
N LEU A 279 13.57 11.52 -15.82
CA LEU A 279 14.65 10.54 -15.76
C LEU A 279 16.01 11.13 -16.14
N ILE A 280 16.06 11.93 -17.20
CA ILE A 280 17.30 12.58 -17.65
C ILE A 280 17.79 13.57 -16.58
N ALA A 281 16.88 14.41 -16.07
CA ALA A 281 17.19 15.40 -15.05
C ALA A 281 17.70 14.76 -13.74
N GLU A 282 16.99 13.76 -13.22
CA GLU A 282 17.42 13.09 -11.98
C GLU A 282 18.70 12.27 -12.17
N ARG A 283 18.95 11.73 -13.37
CA ARG A 283 20.22 11.06 -13.68
C ARG A 283 21.41 12.02 -13.67
N ALA A 284 21.24 13.22 -14.24
CA ALA A 284 22.27 14.25 -14.20
C ALA A 284 22.57 14.68 -12.76
N GLU A 285 21.54 14.86 -11.94
CA GLU A 285 21.69 15.18 -10.52
C GLU A 285 22.40 14.08 -9.72
N MET A 286 22.05 12.80 -9.94
CA MET A 286 22.73 11.68 -9.28
C MET A 286 24.22 11.59 -9.63
N VAL A 287 24.60 11.85 -10.89
CA VAL A 287 26.01 11.88 -11.30
C VAL A 287 26.75 13.03 -10.62
N LYS A 288 26.11 14.21 -10.54
CA LYS A 288 26.67 15.38 -9.85
C LYS A 288 26.92 15.08 -8.36
N GLN A 289 25.92 14.57 -7.64
CA GLN A 289 26.04 14.21 -6.23
C GLN A 289 27.12 13.16 -5.97
N SER A 290 27.21 12.16 -6.85
CA SER A 290 28.25 11.13 -6.75
C SER A 290 29.64 11.72 -6.92
N LYS A 291 29.81 12.62 -7.89
CA LYS A 291 31.08 13.32 -8.13
C LYS A 291 31.49 14.15 -6.91
N GLU A 292 30.58 14.98 -6.39
CA GLU A 292 30.82 15.81 -5.21
C GLU A 292 31.21 14.97 -3.98
N TYR A 293 30.56 13.83 -3.78
CA TYR A 293 30.90 12.89 -2.72
C TYR A 293 32.32 12.33 -2.85
N TRP A 294 32.70 11.85 -4.04
CA TRP A 294 34.05 11.31 -4.27
C TRP A 294 35.12 12.39 -4.19
N ASP A 295 34.84 13.61 -4.64
CA ASP A 295 35.75 14.75 -4.52
C ASP A 295 35.99 15.08 -3.03
N LEU A 296 34.94 15.12 -2.21
CA LEU A 296 35.05 15.32 -0.75
C LEU A 296 35.82 14.20 -0.05
N GLN A 297 35.55 12.94 -0.40
CA GLN A 297 36.29 11.78 0.13
C GLN A 297 37.76 11.84 -0.26
N THR A 298 38.07 12.26 -1.49
CA THR A 298 39.45 12.42 -1.95
C THR A 298 40.15 13.53 -1.17
N ILE A 299 39.51 14.69 -0.97
CA ILE A 299 40.06 15.78 -0.16
C ILE A 299 40.33 15.29 1.28
N SER A 300 39.37 14.60 1.89
CA SER A 300 39.50 14.07 3.25
C SER A 300 40.59 12.99 3.36
N ALA A 301 40.82 12.19 2.32
CA ALA A 301 41.85 11.15 2.30
C ALA A 301 43.25 11.71 2.02
N VAL A 302 43.34 12.79 1.25
CA VAL A 302 44.60 13.45 0.88
C VAL A 302 45.05 14.47 1.94
N GLY A 303 44.16 14.91 2.83
CA GLY A 303 44.51 15.68 4.03
C GLY A 303 44.96 17.11 3.74
N TYR A 304 44.12 17.88 3.03
CA TYR A 304 44.29 19.34 2.87
C TYR A 304 43.58 20.13 3.97
#